data_AF-A0A3A5AGC7-F1
#
_entry.id   AF-A0A3A5AGC7-F1
#
_cell.length_a   1.000
_cell.length_b   1.000
_cell.length_c   1.000
_cell.angle_alpha   90.00
_cell.angle_beta   90.00
_cell.angle_gamma   90.00
#
_symmetry.space_group_name_H-M   'P 1'
#
loop_
_entity.id
_entity.type
_entity.pdbx_description
1 polymer ?
#
loop_
_entity_poly.entity_id
_entity_poly.type
_entity_poly.pdbx_seq_one_letter_code
_entity_poly.pdbx_strand_id
1 'polypeptide(L)' 'MIDEHGFDLGNTQFQPQAEVVTAVLPHPVHGRLTERVIPLVRRYLSFSGCPYVLCWRDHGVAYYTPVC' A
#
# COMPACT_ATOMS: atom_id res chain seq x y z
N MET A 1 -33.86 -2.93 -7.60
CA MET A 1 -34.26 -2.21 -8.83
C MET A 1 -33.01 -1.48 -9.26
N ILE A 2 -32.35 -1.99 -10.31
CA ILE A 2 -31.05 -1.50 -10.79
C ILE A 2 -31.32 -0.28 -11.68
N ASP A 3 -30.61 0.81 -11.46
CA ASP A 3 -30.65 1.96 -12.36
C ASP A 3 -29.85 1.69 -13.65
N GLU A 4 -30.11 2.49 -14.68
CA GLU A 4 -29.50 2.40 -16.01
C GLU A 4 -27.98 2.67 -16.04
N HIS A 5 -27.37 2.88 -14.87
CA HIS A 5 -25.94 3.01 -14.65
C HIS A 5 -25.34 1.87 -13.82
N GLY A 6 -26.13 0.84 -13.51
CA GLY A 6 -25.66 -0.37 -12.83
C GLY A 6 -25.27 -0.15 -11.37
N PHE A 7 -25.76 0.91 -10.72
CA PHE A 7 -25.42 1.25 -9.35
C PHE A 7 -26.54 0.85 -8.39
N ASP A 8 -26.41 -0.36 -7.83
CA ASP A 8 -27.35 -0.90 -6.85
C ASP A 8 -27.07 -0.35 -5.44
N LEU A 9 -27.90 0.58 -4.97
CA LEU A 9 -27.88 1.10 -3.59
C LEU A 9 -28.34 0.06 -2.54
N GLY A 10 -28.78 -1.12 -2.96
CA GLY A 10 -29.26 -2.20 -2.08
C GLY A 10 -28.16 -3.07 -1.45
N ASN A 11 -26.89 -2.89 -1.83
CA ASN A 11 -25.81 -3.79 -1.40
C ASN A 11 -24.72 -3.07 -0.59
N THR A 12 -25.11 -2.42 0.50
CA THR A 12 -24.19 -1.88 1.53
C THR A 12 -23.62 -3.02 2.40
N GLN A 13 -23.01 -4.02 1.79
CA GLN A 13 -22.25 -5.05 2.50
C GLN A 13 -20.86 -5.19 1.89
N PHE A 14 -19.84 -5.03 2.76
CA PHE A 14 -18.39 -5.11 2.53
C PHE A 14 -17.72 -3.91 1.86
N GLN A 15 -17.51 -2.85 2.63
CA GLN A 15 -16.19 -2.23 2.59
C GLN A 15 -15.20 -3.22 3.23
N PRO A 16 -14.24 -3.81 2.50
CA PRO A 16 -13.12 -4.43 3.18
C PRO A 16 -12.44 -3.30 3.96
N GLN A 17 -12.43 -3.39 5.29
CA GLN A 17 -11.59 -2.51 6.10
C GLN A 17 -10.21 -2.50 5.44
N ALA A 18 -9.72 -1.32 5.06
CA ALA A 18 -8.44 -1.22 4.38
C ALA A 18 -7.39 -1.90 5.25
N GLU A 19 -6.98 -3.10 4.85
CA GLU A 19 -6.12 -3.95 5.63
C GLU A 19 -4.81 -3.19 5.81
N VAL A 20 -4.49 -2.89 7.07
CA VAL A 20 -3.33 -2.08 7.43
C VAL A 20 -2.09 -2.83 6.94
N VAL A 21 -1.31 -2.23 6.04
CA VAL A 21 -0.12 -2.85 5.47
C VAL A 21 1.13 -2.29 6.12
N THR A 22 2.07 -3.17 6.46
CA THR A 22 3.41 -2.79 6.92
C THR A 22 4.37 -2.71 5.74
N ALA A 23 4.83 -1.52 5.41
CA ALA A 23 5.90 -1.30 4.46
C ALA A 23 7.27 -1.54 5.11
N VAL A 24 8.11 -2.35 4.47
CA VAL A 24 9.51 -2.58 4.83
C VAL A 24 10.39 -1.84 3.83
N LEU A 25 11.15 -0.86 4.33
CA LEU A 25 11.94 0.07 3.55
C LEU A 25 13.39 0.09 4.05
N PRO A 26 14.43 -0.10 3.22
CA PRO A 26 15.80 0.16 3.66
C PRO A 26 16.04 1.66 3.82
N HIS A 27 16.60 2.07 4.96
CA HIS A 27 16.89 3.46 5.26
C HIS A 27 17.93 4.02 4.28
N PRO A 28 17.73 5.22 3.71
CA PRO A 28 18.55 5.69 2.59
C PRO A 28 20.02 5.95 2.95
N VAL A 29 20.32 6.27 4.21
CA VAL A 29 21.69 6.61 4.65
C VAL A 29 22.53 5.38 5.04
N HIS A 30 21.90 4.34 5.61
CA HIS A 30 22.63 3.24 6.26
C HIS A 30 22.07 1.85 5.94
N GLY A 31 21.09 1.74 5.03
CA GLY A 31 20.56 0.48 4.52
C GLY A 31 19.71 -0.35 5.49
N ARG A 32 19.78 -0.11 6.80
CA ARG A 32 18.93 -0.81 7.80
C ARG A 32 17.46 -0.75 7.43
N LEU A 33 16.78 -1.89 7.53
CA LEU A 33 15.35 -1.99 7.28
C LEU A 33 14.56 -1.21 8.32
N THR A 34 13.52 -0.53 7.86
CA THR A 34 12.59 0.27 8.66
C THR A 34 11.18 -0.16 8.31
N GLU A 35 10.36 -0.40 9.33
CA GLU A 35 8.96 -0.76 9.17
C GLU A 35 8.07 0.47 9.32
N ARG A 36 7.06 0.59 8.45
CA ARG A 36 6.10 1.69 8.46
C ARG A 36 4.71 1.20 8.13
N VAL A 37 3.74 1.55 8.96
CA VAL A 37 2.34 1.32 8.63
C VAL A 37 1.92 2.28 7.51
N ILE A 38 1.38 1.73 6.43
CA ILE A 38 0.83 2.48 5.30
C ILE A 38 -0.65 2.12 5.09
N PRO A 39 -1.50 3.10 4.75
CA PRO A 39 -2.93 2.86 4.54
C PRO A 39 -3.21 2.18 3.20
N LEU A 40 -2.27 2.22 2.25
CA LEU A 40 -2.43 1.66 0.92
C LEU A 40 -1.07 1.33 0.29
N VAL A 41 -0.96 0.14 -0.28
CA VAL A 41 0.21 -0.26 -1.08
C VAL A 41 0.18 0.47 -2.42
N ARG A 42 1.25 1.21 -2.71
CA ARG A 42 1.47 1.87 -3.99
C ARG A 42 2.67 1.28 -4.70
N ARG A 43 2.68 1.27 -6.04
CA ARG A 43 3.85 0.83 -6.81
C ARG A 43 5.08 1.69 -6.54
N TYR A 44 4.89 3.00 -6.32
CA TYR A 44 5.93 3.95 -5.99
C TYR A 44 5.53 4.75 -4.75
N LEU A 45 6.51 5.04 -3.89
CA LEU A 45 6.34 5.95 -2.76
C LEU A 45 7.64 6.72 -2.49
N SER A 46 7.52 7.82 -1.74
CA SER A 46 8.68 8.56 -1.23
C SER A 46 8.74 8.42 0.28
N PHE A 47 9.93 8.11 0.80
CA PHE A 47 10.20 8.01 2.22
C PHE A 47 11.51 8.73 2.55
N SER A 48 11.47 9.66 3.51
CA SER A 48 12.61 10.52 3.86
C SER A 48 13.26 11.24 2.66
N GLY A 49 12.45 11.64 1.67
CA GLY A 49 12.93 12.31 0.46
C GLY A 49 13.52 11.38 -0.61
N CYS A 50 13.59 10.07 -0.35
CA CYS A 50 14.09 9.08 -1.32
C CYS A 50 12.93 8.35 -2.00
N PRO A 51 12.98 8.11 -3.32
CA PRO A 51 11.99 7.33 -4.04
C PRO A 51 12.21 5.83 -3.83
N TYR A 52 11.10 5.08 -3.74
CA TYR A 52 11.09 3.63 -3.58
C TYR A 52 10.10 2.99 -4.55
N VAL A 53 10.42 1.78 -5.01
CA VAL A 53 9.55 0.95 -5.84
C VAL A 53 9.20 -0.33 -5.12
N LEU A 54 7.93 -0.75 -5.23
CA LEU A 54 7.43 -1.98 -4.67
C LEU A 54 8.11 -3.17 -5.36
N CYS A 55 8.73 -4.04 -4.58
CA CYS A 55 9.38 -5.26 -5.05
C CYS A 55 8.52 -6.50 -4.80
N TRP A 56 7.93 -6.57 -3.61
CA TRP A 56 7.18 -7.74 -3.16
C TRP A 56 6.08 -7.32 -2.20
N ARG A 57 5.00 -8.10 -2.17
CA ARG A 57 3.93 -7.95 -1.19
C ARG A 57 3.43 -9.33 -0.82
N ASP A 58 3.28 -9.56 0.47
CA ASP A 58 2.70 -10.79 1.00
C ASP A 58 2.07 -10.55 2.38
N HIS A 59 0.92 -11.17 2.64
CA HIS A 59 0.23 -11.18 3.94
C HIS A 59 0.29 -9.86 4.76
N GLY A 60 -0.08 -8.72 4.14
CA GLY A 60 -0.10 -7.43 4.85
C GLY A 60 1.28 -6.79 5.05
N VAL A 61 2.32 -7.28 4.39
CA VAL A 61 3.66 -6.69 4.34
C VAL A 61 4.01 -6.32 2.89
N ALA A 62 4.56 -5.13 2.69
CA ALA A 62 5.01 -4.64 1.39
C ALA A 62 6.49 -4.27 1.45
N TYR A 63 7.31 -4.92 0.64
CA TYR A 63 8.75 -4.67 0.57
C TYR A 63 9.04 -3.72 -0.57
N TYR A 64 9.81 -2.68 -0.27
CA TYR A 64 10.27 -1.73 -1.28
C TYR A 64 11.79 -1.66 -1.35
N THR A 65 12.29 -1.34 -2.53
CA THR A 65 13.70 -1.02 -2.78
C THR A 65 13.84 0.46 -3.18
N PRO A 66 14.96 1.13 -2.86
CA PRO A 66 15.23 2.47 -3.35
C PRO A 66 15.30 2.47 -4.87
N VAL A 67 14.76 3.52 -5.49
CA VAL A 67 15.00 3.82 -6.90
C VAL A 67 16.25 4.69 -6.94
N CYS A 68 17.35 4.12 -7.43
CA CYS A 68 18.60 4.84 -7.65
C CYS A 68 18.41 5.97 -8.68
#